data_AF-A0A356R5C6-F1
#
_entry.id   AF-A0A356R5C6-F1
#
_cell.length_a   1.000
_cell.length_b   1.000
_cell.length_c   1.000
_cell.angle_alpha   90.00
_cell.angle_beta   90.00
_cell.angle_gamma   90.00
#
_symmetry.space_group_name_H-M   'P 1'
#
loop_
_entity.id
_entity.type
_entity.pdbx_description
1 polymer ?
#
loop_
_entity_poly.entity_id
_entity_poly.type
_entity_poly.pdbx_seq_one_letter_code
_entity_poly.pdbx_strand_id
1 'polypeptide(L)'
;MGQKTHPYGFRLGYTRTWHSRWYAKKDYAKLLHHDLSIRGVVKKRLYHAGISSVEIERSGNQLKLIIHTARPGIIIGRKGAEVDKLKASLEKEYGNEVFVTVKEIKKPELDAQLVAENIATQLEKRVSFRRALKRSVASALRLGALGIKVYCAGRLGGHEIARTEWYREGRVPLHTLRADVEYGFAEAKTAMGQIGVKAWIYKGDAQIPSLEKSEPSLGFL
;
A
#
# COMPACT_ATOMS: atom_id res chain seq x y z
N MET A 1 6.12 25.50 7.79
CA MET A 1 6.24 24.22 7.06
C MET A 1 4.98 24.05 6.21
N GLY A 2 5.13 24.07 4.88
CA GLY A 2 3.98 24.13 3.97
C GLY A 2 3.15 22.84 3.93
N GLN A 3 1.86 23.01 3.63
CA GLN A 3 0.93 21.92 3.39
C GLN A 3 1.31 21.22 2.06
N LYS A 4 1.67 19.94 2.12
CA LYS A 4 1.96 19.11 0.94
C LYS A 4 0.79 18.18 0.68
N THR A 5 0.39 18.06 -0.58
CA THR A 5 -0.67 17.15 -1.01
C THR A 5 -0.22 15.69 -0.98
N HIS A 6 -1.15 14.77 -0.73
CA HIS A 6 -0.87 13.33 -0.71
C HIS A 6 -0.54 12.84 -2.14
N PRO A 7 0.64 12.22 -2.40
CA PRO A 7 1.06 11.87 -3.76
C PRO A 7 0.13 10.93 -4.51
N TYR A 8 -0.46 9.95 -3.79
CA TYR A 8 -1.45 9.04 -4.35
C TYR A 8 -2.75 9.76 -4.72
N GLY A 9 -3.31 10.58 -3.81
CA GLY A 9 -4.53 11.34 -4.07
C GLY A 9 -4.38 12.32 -5.22
N PHE A 10 -3.22 12.98 -5.34
CA PHE A 10 -2.90 13.86 -6.45
C PHE A 10 -2.85 13.16 -7.82
N ARG A 11 -2.68 11.83 -7.85
CA ARG A 11 -2.51 11.01 -9.05
C ARG A 11 -3.71 10.12 -9.38
N LEU A 12 -4.75 10.15 -8.55
CA LEU A 12 -5.99 9.40 -8.79
C LEU A 12 -6.64 9.85 -10.10
N GLY A 13 -7.01 8.90 -10.94
CA GLY A 13 -7.65 9.14 -12.24
C GLY A 13 -6.69 9.45 -13.39
N TYR A 14 -5.41 9.72 -13.12
CA TYR A 14 -4.38 9.94 -14.14
C TYR A 14 -3.44 8.75 -14.26
N THR A 15 -2.64 8.49 -13.23
CA THR A 15 -1.65 7.39 -13.21
C THR A 15 -2.00 6.29 -12.22
N ARG A 16 -2.85 6.58 -11.22
CA ARG A 16 -3.29 5.61 -10.20
C ARG A 16 -4.80 5.44 -10.21
N THR A 17 -5.23 4.21 -9.95
CA THR A 17 -6.65 3.81 -9.84
C THR A 17 -7.06 3.65 -8.39
N TRP A 18 -8.37 3.65 -8.13
CA TRP A 18 -8.93 3.45 -6.79
C TRP A 18 -8.69 2.03 -6.26
N HIS A 19 -8.47 1.92 -4.94
CA HIS A 19 -8.39 0.62 -4.25
C HIS A 19 -9.76 -0.06 -4.06
N SER A 20 -10.86 0.69 -3.92
CA SER A 20 -12.22 0.13 -3.98
C SER A 20 -12.82 0.50 -5.34
N ARG A 21 -13.24 -0.50 -6.11
CA ARG A 21 -13.82 -0.36 -7.44
C ARG A 21 -15.22 -0.97 -7.46
N TRP A 22 -16.22 -0.15 -7.17
CA TRP A 22 -17.64 -0.53 -7.19
C TRP A 22 -18.52 0.72 -7.24
N TYR A 23 -19.79 0.53 -7.59
CA TYR A 23 -20.79 1.60 -7.66
C TYR A 23 -22.01 1.23 -6.82
N ALA A 24 -22.55 2.19 -6.08
CA ALA A 24 -23.82 2.04 -5.36
C ALA A 24 -24.58 3.37 -5.34
N LYS A 25 -25.86 3.34 -5.73
CA LYS A 25 -26.73 4.53 -5.71
C LYS A 25 -27.40 4.74 -4.35
N LYS A 26 -27.78 3.64 -3.69
CA LYS A 26 -28.30 3.59 -2.31
C LYS A 26 -27.31 2.79 -1.45
N ASP A 27 -27.33 3.01 -0.13
CA ASP A 27 -26.50 2.29 0.86
C ASP A 27 -24.97 2.45 0.73
N TYR A 28 -24.50 3.48 0.03
CA TYR A 28 -23.07 3.76 -0.14
C TYR A 28 -22.33 3.82 1.20
N ALA A 29 -22.87 4.54 2.18
CA ALA A 29 -22.26 4.69 3.50
C ALA A 29 -22.08 3.34 4.20
N LYS A 30 -23.10 2.47 4.17
CA LYS A 30 -23.05 1.14 4.78
C LYS A 30 -21.97 0.28 4.13
N LEU A 31 -21.92 0.25 2.80
CA LEU A 31 -20.92 -0.51 2.06
C LEU A 31 -19.50 0.03 2.29
N LEU A 32 -19.34 1.35 2.40
CA LEU A 32 -18.06 1.97 2.72
C LEU A 32 -17.58 1.56 4.13
N HIS A 33 -18.46 1.55 5.12
CA HIS A 33 -18.11 1.09 6.47
C HIS A 33 -17.69 -0.39 6.47
N HIS A 34 -18.37 -1.24 5.70
CA HIS A 34 -17.95 -2.63 5.53
C HIS A 34 -16.55 -2.73 4.93
N ASP A 35 -16.26 -1.98 3.86
CA ASP A 35 -14.94 -1.96 3.22
C ASP A 35 -13.82 -1.52 4.18
N LEU A 36 -14.08 -0.50 5.00
CA LEU A 36 -13.11 -0.02 6.01
C LEU A 36 -12.84 -1.09 7.08
N SER A 37 -13.89 -1.75 7.57
CA SER A 37 -13.76 -2.85 8.53
C SER A 37 -12.98 -4.01 7.95
N ILE A 38 -13.29 -4.44 6.72
CA ILE A 38 -12.59 -5.52 6.02
C ILE A 38 -11.09 -5.21 5.90
N ARG A 39 -10.73 -4.00 5.45
CA ARG A 39 -9.32 -3.57 5.37
C ARG A 39 -8.63 -3.63 6.73
N GLY A 40 -9.31 -3.17 7.78
CA GLY A 40 -8.79 -3.20 9.14
C GLY A 40 -8.53 -4.63 9.65
N VAL A 41 -9.50 -5.53 9.44
CA VAL A 41 -9.39 -6.94 9.86
C VAL A 41 -8.27 -7.65 9.09
N VAL A 42 -8.25 -7.52 7.77
CA VAL A 42 -7.23 -8.14 6.90
C VAL A 42 -5.84 -7.65 7.28
N LYS A 43 -5.65 -6.34 7.44
CA LYS A 43 -4.35 -5.75 7.79
C LYS A 43 -3.87 -6.18 9.17
N LYS A 44 -4.76 -6.26 10.16
CA LYS A 44 -4.43 -6.70 11.54
C LYS A 44 -4.08 -8.19 11.59
N ARG A 45 -4.91 -9.04 11.00
CA ARG A 45 -4.75 -10.51 11.07
C ARG A 45 -3.54 -11.01 10.28
N LEU A 46 -3.29 -10.42 9.11
CA LEU A 46 -2.25 -10.86 8.18
C LEU A 46 -1.05 -9.90 8.13
N TYR A 47 -0.82 -9.12 9.20
CA TYR A 47 0.31 -8.18 9.27
C TYR A 47 1.66 -8.86 8.97
N HIS A 48 1.85 -10.09 9.45
CA HIS A 48 3.07 -10.88 9.22
C HIS A 48 3.31 -11.28 7.76
N ALA A 49 2.28 -11.27 6.92
CA ALA A 49 2.42 -11.56 5.49
C ALA A 49 3.03 -10.39 4.70
N GLY A 50 3.06 -9.18 5.26
CA GLY A 50 3.50 -7.99 4.55
C GLY A 50 2.51 -7.63 3.45
N ILE A 51 1.31 -7.21 3.86
CA ILE A 51 0.27 -6.72 2.93
C ILE A 51 0.66 -5.32 2.46
N SER A 52 0.74 -5.10 1.16
CA SER A 52 0.92 -3.74 0.62
C SER A 52 -0.42 -3.02 0.55
N SER A 53 -1.36 -3.58 -0.21
CA SER A 53 -2.68 -3.00 -0.47
C SER A 53 -3.76 -4.07 -0.56
N VAL A 54 -4.99 -3.64 -0.26
CA VAL A 54 -6.20 -4.47 -0.34
C VAL A 54 -7.16 -3.80 -1.30
N GLU A 55 -7.32 -4.41 -2.46
CA GLU A 55 -8.29 -4.00 -3.45
C GLU A 55 -9.62 -4.71 -3.24
N ILE A 56 -10.70 -3.95 -3.37
CA ILE A 56 -12.07 -4.43 -3.15
C ILE A 56 -12.88 -4.15 -4.42
N GLU A 57 -13.37 -5.22 -5.05
CA GLU A 57 -14.33 -5.16 -6.14
C GLU A 57 -15.68 -5.70 -5.62
N ARG A 58 -16.78 -5.02 -5.91
CA ARG A 58 -18.13 -5.50 -5.59
C ARG A 58 -18.95 -5.59 -6.87
N SER A 59 -19.59 -6.73 -7.07
CA SER A 59 -20.53 -6.98 -8.18
C SER A 59 -21.80 -7.59 -7.62
N GLY A 60 -22.85 -6.78 -7.49
CA GLY A 60 -24.09 -7.20 -6.82
C GLY A 60 -23.82 -7.68 -5.39
N ASN A 61 -24.12 -8.96 -5.11
CA ASN A 61 -23.89 -9.57 -3.80
C ASN A 61 -22.48 -10.18 -3.62
N GLN A 62 -21.67 -10.21 -4.68
CA GLN A 62 -20.33 -10.80 -4.65
C GLN A 62 -19.29 -9.77 -4.26
N LEU A 63 -18.45 -10.14 -3.29
CA LEU A 63 -17.31 -9.36 -2.83
C LEU A 63 -16.02 -10.05 -3.27
N LYS A 64 -15.24 -9.39 -4.13
CA LYS A 64 -13.94 -9.88 -4.55
C LYS A 64 -12.83 -9.06 -3.89
N LEU A 65 -12.04 -9.74 -3.07
CA LEU A 65 -10.90 -9.18 -2.35
C LEU A 65 -9.62 -9.60 -3.04
N ILE A 66 -8.86 -8.62 -3.51
CA ILE A 66 -7.54 -8.83 -4.12
C ILE A 66 -6.50 -8.30 -3.14
N ILE A 67 -5.74 -9.21 -2.52
CA ILE A 67 -4.73 -8.88 -1.52
C ILE A 67 -3.36 -8.92 -2.18
N HIS A 68 -2.66 -7.78 -2.19
CA HIS A 68 -1.28 -7.71 -2.66
C HIS A 68 -0.32 -7.92 -1.50
N THR A 69 0.54 -8.93 -1.59
CA THR A 69 1.39 -9.37 -0.49
C THR A 69 2.82 -9.67 -0.93
N ALA A 70 3.78 -9.41 -0.04
CA ALA A 70 5.16 -9.85 -0.22
C ALA A 70 5.36 -11.35 0.01
N ARG A 71 4.51 -11.98 0.84
CA ARG A 71 4.63 -13.39 1.24
C ARG A 71 3.29 -14.11 1.07
N PRO A 72 2.96 -14.58 -0.15
CA PRO A 72 1.69 -15.26 -0.41
C PRO A 72 1.53 -16.56 0.38
N GLY A 73 2.63 -17.28 0.64
CA GLY A 73 2.60 -18.55 1.38
C GLY A 73 2.01 -18.46 2.80
N ILE A 74 2.19 -17.32 3.47
CA ILE A 74 1.62 -17.09 4.81
C ILE A 74 0.10 -16.91 4.73
N ILE A 75 -0.40 -16.26 3.67
CA ILE A 75 -1.83 -16.03 3.47
C ILE A 75 -2.54 -17.32 3.03
N ILE A 76 -1.92 -18.10 2.14
CA ILE A 76 -2.46 -19.39 1.68
C ILE A 76 -2.49 -20.39 2.86
N GLY A 77 -1.42 -20.43 3.66
CA GLY A 77 -1.30 -21.36 4.78
C GLY A 77 -1.12 -22.82 4.33
N ARG A 78 -1.21 -23.76 5.28
CA ARG A 78 -1.09 -25.19 4.98
C ARG A 78 -2.36 -25.65 4.23
N LYS A 79 -2.20 -26.09 2.97
CA LYS A 79 -3.30 -26.56 2.10
C LYS A 79 -4.45 -25.56 1.90
N GLY A 80 -4.21 -24.25 1.96
CA GLY A 80 -5.26 -23.24 1.75
C GLY A 80 -6.09 -22.89 3.00
N ALA A 81 -5.84 -23.54 4.14
CA ALA A 81 -6.69 -23.44 5.31
C ALA A 81 -6.84 -22.01 5.87
N GLU A 82 -5.84 -21.13 5.72
CA GLU A 82 -5.95 -19.77 6.26
C GLU A 82 -6.80 -18.87 5.35
N VAL A 83 -6.78 -19.08 4.04
CA VAL A 83 -7.67 -18.38 3.09
C VAL A 83 -9.12 -18.80 3.33
N ASP A 84 -9.38 -20.09 3.51
CA ASP A 84 -10.73 -20.61 3.76
C ASP A 84 -11.30 -20.06 5.08
N LYS A 85 -10.47 -19.99 6.13
CA LYS A 85 -10.85 -19.35 7.41
C LYS A 85 -11.14 -17.87 7.24
N LEU A 86 -10.36 -17.15 6.44
CA LEU A 86 -10.56 -15.73 6.20
C LEU A 86 -11.86 -15.51 5.40
N LYS A 87 -12.10 -16.31 4.37
CA LYS A 87 -13.34 -16.33 3.59
C LYS A 87 -14.55 -16.58 4.49
N ALA A 88 -14.55 -17.67 5.26
CA ALA A 88 -15.65 -18.01 6.17
C ALA A 88 -15.92 -16.94 7.23
N SER A 89 -14.87 -16.30 7.77
CA SER A 89 -15.00 -15.20 8.73
C SER A 89 -15.71 -13.99 8.12
N LEU A 90 -15.36 -13.64 6.87
CA LEU A 90 -15.96 -12.51 6.17
C LEU A 90 -17.38 -12.81 5.70
N GLU A 91 -17.65 -14.03 5.24
CA GLU A 91 -19.01 -14.47 4.87
C GLU A 91 -19.94 -14.43 6.09
N LYS A 92 -19.46 -14.84 7.26
CA LYS A 92 -20.23 -14.79 8.51
C LYS A 92 -20.56 -13.37 8.97
N GLU A 93 -19.63 -12.43 8.83
CA GLU A 93 -19.84 -11.04 9.25
C GLU A 93 -20.72 -10.25 8.29
N TYR A 94 -20.55 -10.44 6.97
CA TYR A 94 -21.16 -9.57 5.97
C TYR A 94 -22.28 -10.23 5.16
N GLY A 95 -22.44 -11.56 5.22
CA GLY A 95 -23.52 -12.30 4.54
C GLY A 95 -23.41 -12.34 3.00
N ASN A 96 -22.27 -11.91 2.46
CA ASN A 96 -22.01 -11.82 1.03
C ASN A 96 -21.11 -12.99 0.59
N GLU A 97 -21.22 -13.45 -0.66
CA GLU A 97 -20.25 -14.41 -1.22
C GLU A 97 -18.89 -13.73 -1.38
N VAL A 98 -17.85 -14.26 -0.72
CA VAL A 98 -16.51 -13.65 -0.72
C VAL A 98 -15.52 -14.46 -1.56
N PHE A 99 -14.90 -13.81 -2.54
CA PHE A 99 -13.81 -14.37 -3.33
C PHE A 99 -12.49 -13.70 -2.94
N VAL A 100 -11.57 -14.48 -2.38
CA VAL A 100 -10.25 -13.98 -1.98
C VAL A 100 -9.22 -14.40 -3.03
N THR A 101 -8.58 -13.41 -3.67
CA THR A 101 -7.48 -13.59 -4.62
C THR A 101 -6.21 -13.01 -4.02
N VAL A 102 -5.14 -13.80 -3.96
CA VAL A 102 -3.84 -13.35 -3.47
C VAL A 102 -2.94 -13.04 -4.67
N LYS A 103 -2.42 -11.82 -4.73
CA LYS A 103 -1.42 -11.39 -5.73
C LYS A 103 -0.07 -11.21 -5.07
N GLU A 104 0.95 -11.81 -5.66
CA GLU A 104 2.32 -11.72 -5.18
C GLU A 104 3.02 -10.45 -5.67
N ILE A 105 3.72 -9.77 -4.76
CA ILE A 105 4.64 -8.69 -5.06
C ILE A 105 6.04 -9.28 -5.22
N LYS A 106 6.51 -9.34 -6.47
CA LYS A 106 7.84 -9.91 -6.81
C LYS A 106 9.02 -9.19 -6.13
N LYS A 107 8.91 -7.87 -5.92
CA LYS A 107 9.98 -7.02 -5.39
C LYS A 107 9.45 -6.13 -4.25
N PRO A 108 9.44 -6.60 -3.00
CA PRO A 108 8.86 -5.85 -1.88
C PRO A 108 9.60 -4.55 -1.55
N GLU A 109 10.89 -4.44 -1.87
CA GLU A 109 11.70 -3.24 -1.63
C GLU A 109 11.35 -2.08 -2.57
N LEU A 110 10.63 -2.35 -3.66
CA LEU A 110 10.10 -1.31 -4.54
C LEU A 110 8.74 -0.80 -4.08
N ASP A 111 8.09 -1.46 -3.14
CA ASP A 111 6.79 -1.05 -2.61
C ASP A 111 6.98 -0.11 -1.41
N ALA A 112 6.44 1.10 -1.51
CA ALA A 112 6.66 2.13 -0.50
C ALA A 112 6.03 1.78 0.86
N GLN A 113 4.88 1.08 0.87
CA GLN A 113 4.19 0.69 2.10
C GLN A 113 4.99 -0.38 2.84
N LEU A 114 5.47 -1.39 2.11
CA LEU A 114 6.28 -2.47 2.69
C LEU A 114 7.63 -1.96 3.21
N VAL A 115 8.25 -1.02 2.50
CA VAL A 115 9.49 -0.37 2.96
C VAL A 115 9.25 0.41 4.25
N ALA A 116 8.16 1.18 4.34
CA ALA A 116 7.81 1.92 5.56
C ALA A 116 7.58 0.97 6.76
N GLU A 117 6.83 -0.11 6.56
CA GLU A 117 6.55 -1.11 7.60
C GLU A 117 7.79 -1.87 8.05
N ASN A 118 8.71 -2.19 7.12
CA ASN A 118 9.97 -2.82 7.45
C ASN A 118 10.85 -1.90 8.33
N ILE A 119 10.93 -0.61 7.98
CA ILE A 119 11.64 0.38 8.80
C ILE A 119 10.97 0.50 10.17
N ALA A 120 9.65 0.59 10.23
CA ALA A 120 8.91 0.69 11.48
C ALA A 120 9.21 -0.52 12.40
N THR A 121 9.15 -1.73 11.84
CA THR A 121 9.48 -2.98 12.56
C THR A 121 10.93 -2.99 13.05
N GLN A 122 11.88 -2.45 12.28
CA GLN A 122 13.27 -2.34 12.72
C GLN A 122 13.45 -1.34 13.86
N LEU A 123 12.72 -0.22 13.84
CA LEU A 123 12.73 0.78 14.91
C LEU A 123 12.12 0.22 16.20
N GLU A 124 11.05 -0.56 16.12
CA GLU A 124 10.45 -1.27 17.27
C GLU A 124 11.44 -2.25 17.90
N LYS A 125 12.26 -2.92 17.07
CA LYS A 125 13.36 -3.79 17.50
C LYS A 125 14.60 -3.05 17.98
N ARG A 126 14.52 -1.73 18.21
CA ARG A 126 15.61 -0.86 18.71
C ARG A 126 16.85 -0.82 17.82
N VAL A 127 16.69 -1.07 16.51
CA VAL A 127 17.77 -0.86 15.54
C VAL A 127 18.03 0.64 15.38
N SER A 128 19.29 1.03 15.21
CA SER A 128 19.65 2.42 14.90
C SER A 128 18.88 2.94 13.69
N PHE A 129 18.14 4.04 13.87
CA PHE A 129 17.29 4.61 12.82
C PHE A 129 18.10 5.01 11.58
N ARG A 130 19.33 5.53 11.74
CA ARG A 130 20.21 5.87 10.60
C ARG A 130 20.56 4.63 9.78
N ARG A 131 20.86 3.52 10.45
CA ARG A 131 21.18 2.24 9.80
C ARG A 131 19.97 1.69 9.06
N ALA A 132 18.79 1.69 9.71
CA ALA A 132 17.55 1.22 9.09
C ALA A 132 17.22 2.04 7.83
N LEU A 133 17.33 3.37 7.90
CA LEU A 133 17.07 4.28 6.79
C LEU A 133 18.04 4.08 5.62
N LYS A 134 19.35 4.15 5.87
CA LYS A 134 20.37 3.97 4.82
C LYS A 134 20.28 2.60 4.16
N ARG A 135 20.02 1.54 4.95
CA ARG A 135 19.86 0.19 4.41
C ARG A 135 18.64 0.09 3.49
N SER A 136 17.50 0.64 3.89
CA SER A 136 16.29 0.61 3.06
C SER A 136 16.44 1.40 1.77
N VAL A 137 17.10 2.57 1.84
CA VAL A 137 17.44 3.38 0.65
C VAL A 137 18.33 2.60 -0.32
N ALA A 138 19.44 2.03 0.17
CA ALA A 138 20.37 1.25 -0.64
C ALA A 138 19.71 0.00 -1.25
N SER A 139 18.86 -0.71 -0.49
CA SER A 139 18.14 -1.89 -1.00
C SER A 139 17.18 -1.55 -2.14
N ALA A 140 16.43 -0.44 -2.02
CA ALA A 140 15.48 -0.02 -3.05
C ALA A 140 16.20 0.38 -4.36
N LEU A 141 17.30 1.13 -4.26
CA LEU A 141 18.10 1.52 -5.43
C LEU A 141 18.72 0.32 -6.12
N ARG A 142 19.27 -0.63 -5.36
CA ARG A 142 19.85 -1.87 -5.90
C ARG A 142 18.85 -2.69 -6.72
N LEU A 143 17.57 -2.63 -6.37
CA LEU A 143 16.50 -3.38 -7.05
C LEU A 143 15.84 -2.61 -8.20
N GLY A 144 16.34 -1.41 -8.51
CA GLY A 144 15.97 -0.63 -9.69
C GLY A 144 15.05 0.56 -9.43
N ALA A 145 14.91 1.03 -8.19
CA ALA A 145 14.23 2.31 -7.95
C ALA A 145 15.06 3.46 -8.55
N LEU A 146 14.41 4.37 -9.30
CA LEU A 146 15.07 5.55 -9.88
C LEU A 146 15.25 6.68 -8.86
N GLY A 147 14.49 6.61 -7.76
CA GLY A 147 14.74 7.42 -6.59
C GLY A 147 13.88 6.98 -5.41
N ILE A 148 14.38 7.29 -4.23
CA ILE A 148 13.70 6.99 -2.98
C ILE A 148 13.91 8.15 -2.02
N LYS A 149 12.86 8.48 -1.29
CA LYS A 149 12.91 9.40 -0.15
C LYS A 149 12.29 8.69 1.04
N VAL A 150 12.99 8.67 2.15
CA VAL A 150 12.47 8.14 3.41
C VAL A 150 12.57 9.21 4.47
N TYR A 151 11.54 9.32 5.29
CA TYR A 151 11.39 10.34 6.31
C TYR A 151 10.93 9.69 7.60
N CYS A 152 11.63 9.96 8.69
CA CYS A 152 11.27 9.53 10.03
C CYS A 152 11.06 10.77 10.91
N ALA A 153 9.95 10.82 11.63
CA ALA A 153 9.66 11.88 12.58
C ALA A 153 9.18 11.30 13.91
N GLY A 154 9.70 11.85 15.01
CA GLY A 154 9.36 11.46 16.37
C GLY A 154 10.57 11.52 17.30
N ARG A 155 10.50 10.81 18.42
CA ARG A 155 11.59 10.69 19.40
C ARG A 155 12.67 9.71 18.94
N LEU A 156 13.37 10.09 17.86
CA LEU A 156 14.39 9.25 17.23
C LEU A 156 15.51 8.90 18.22
N GLY A 157 15.86 7.62 18.32
CA GLY A 157 16.90 7.14 19.24
C GLY A 157 16.57 7.29 20.73
N GLY A 158 15.33 7.65 21.07
CA GLY A 158 14.90 7.85 22.45
C GLY A 158 15.21 9.23 23.04
N HIS A 159 15.57 10.20 22.20
CA HIS A 159 15.74 11.58 22.66
C HIS A 159 14.42 12.18 23.18
N GLU A 160 14.52 13.10 24.14
CA GLU A 160 13.38 13.77 24.75
C GLU A 160 12.61 14.65 23.76
N ILE A 161 13.34 15.44 22.98
CA ILE A 161 12.78 16.32 21.95
C ILE A 161 12.64 15.55 20.63
N ALA A 162 11.43 15.58 20.06
CA ALA A 162 11.17 14.97 18.77
C ALA A 162 11.95 15.67 17.65
N ARG A 163 12.51 14.87 16.74
CA ARG A 163 13.26 15.34 15.57
C ARG A 163 12.71 14.70 14.31
N THR A 164 13.00 15.36 13.21
CA THR A 164 12.71 14.86 11.87
C THR A 164 14.02 14.62 11.15
N GLU A 165 14.19 13.42 10.60
CA GLU A 165 15.34 13.08 9.75
C GLU A 165 14.85 12.44 8.46
N TRP A 166 15.48 12.80 7.35
CA TRP A 166 15.12 12.27 6.04
C TRP A 166 16.37 11.98 5.22
N TYR A 167 16.28 10.92 4.43
CA TYR A 167 17.29 10.53 3.46
C TYR A 167 16.62 10.49 2.10
N ARG A 168 17.25 11.09 1.09
CA ARG A 168 16.79 11.08 -0.29
C ARG A 168 17.96 10.73 -1.19
N GLU A 169 17.73 9.80 -2.10
CA GLU A 169 18.70 9.41 -3.10
C GLU A 169 17.97 9.20 -4.43
N GLY A 170 18.61 9.60 -5.54
CA GLY A 170 17.97 9.65 -6.85
C GLY A 170 16.88 10.73 -6.99
N ARG A 171 16.02 10.56 -8.01
CA ARG A 171 14.98 11.53 -8.37
C ARG A 171 13.63 11.15 -7.77
N VAL A 172 12.96 12.10 -7.11
CA VAL A 172 11.57 11.93 -6.62
C VAL A 172 10.73 13.14 -7.04
N PRO A 173 10.24 13.17 -8.29
CA PRO A 173 9.46 14.30 -8.81
C PRO A 173 8.02 14.26 -8.28
N LEU A 174 7.73 15.03 -7.23
CA LEU A 174 6.39 15.06 -6.61
C LEU A 174 5.37 15.89 -7.43
N HIS A 175 5.84 16.91 -8.15
CA HIS A 175 5.00 17.82 -8.94
C HIS A 175 4.57 17.22 -10.29
N THR A 176 5.34 16.28 -10.85
CA THR A 176 5.03 15.66 -12.13
C THR A 176 3.93 14.60 -11.96
N LEU A 177 2.78 14.81 -12.61
CA LEU A 177 1.65 13.87 -12.55
C LEU A 177 1.96 12.52 -13.21
N ARG A 178 2.69 12.54 -14.33
CA ARG A 178 3.11 11.34 -15.07
C ARG A 178 4.07 10.45 -14.29
N ALA A 179 4.80 11.01 -13.34
CA ALA A 179 5.76 10.26 -12.55
C ALA A 179 5.04 9.23 -11.67
N ASP A 180 5.44 7.96 -11.78
CA ASP A 180 4.94 6.90 -10.94
C ASP A 180 5.66 6.92 -9.58
N VAL A 181 5.04 7.61 -8.63
CA VAL A 181 5.54 7.77 -7.27
C VAL A 181 4.59 7.06 -6.30
N GLU A 182 5.11 6.02 -5.65
CA GLU A 182 4.42 5.36 -4.55
C GLU A 182 4.70 6.07 -3.24
N TYR A 183 3.69 6.07 -2.38
CA TYR A 183 3.79 6.60 -1.02
C TYR A 183 3.36 5.53 -0.03
N GLY A 184 4.16 5.35 1.01
CA GLY A 184 3.87 4.45 2.12
C GLY A 184 3.99 5.17 3.45
N PHE A 185 3.13 4.78 4.39
CA PHE A 185 3.13 5.31 5.74
C PHE A 185 3.00 4.18 6.76
N ALA A 186 3.86 4.20 7.76
CA ALA A 186 3.82 3.29 8.89
C ALA A 186 4.20 4.02 10.17
N GLU A 187 3.63 3.57 11.28
CA GLU A 187 3.94 4.07 12.62
C GLU A 187 4.63 2.97 13.40
N ALA A 188 5.79 3.27 13.98
CA ALA A 188 6.50 2.40 14.89
C ALA A 188 6.09 2.70 16.33
N LYS A 189 5.60 1.70 17.05
CA LYS A 189 5.25 1.81 18.47
C LYS A 189 6.45 1.47 19.32
N THR A 190 7.21 2.49 19.71
CA THR A 190 8.37 2.33 20.59
C THR A 190 7.99 2.61 22.05
N ALA A 191 8.82 2.15 22.98
CA ALA A 191 8.60 2.37 24.41
C ALA A 191 8.51 3.86 24.80
N MET A 192 9.17 4.74 24.04
CA MET A 192 9.21 6.18 24.33
C MET A 192 8.16 7.00 23.57
N GLY A 193 7.34 6.35 22.75
CA GLY A 193 6.29 6.97 21.95
C GLY A 193 6.21 6.43 20.52
N GLN A 194 5.46 7.14 19.69
CA GLN A 194 5.28 6.78 18.29
C GLN A 194 6.30 7.49 17.39
N ILE A 195 6.82 6.75 16.41
CA ILE A 195 7.68 7.29 15.36
C ILE A 195 6.97 7.09 14.02
N GLY A 196 6.69 8.17 13.31
CA GLY A 196 6.08 8.14 11.99
C GLY A 196 7.14 7.95 10.90
N VAL A 197 6.96 6.95 10.05
CA VAL A 197 7.81 6.65 8.90
C VAL A 197 7.03 6.88 7.62
N LYS A 198 7.56 7.73 6.74
CA LYS A 198 7.01 8.02 5.41
C LYS A 198 8.03 7.64 4.36
N ALA A 199 7.61 6.88 3.34
CA ALA A 199 8.45 6.49 2.22
C ALA A 199 7.83 6.97 0.91
N TRP A 200 8.66 7.48 0.01
CA TRP A 200 8.33 7.76 -1.38
C TRP A 200 9.29 6.99 -2.27
N ILE A 201 8.76 6.23 -3.23
CA ILE A 201 9.57 5.47 -4.20
C ILE A 201 9.14 5.88 -5.60
N TYR A 202 10.11 6.27 -6.42
CA TYR A 202 9.92 6.61 -7.82
C TYR A 202 10.39 5.44 -8.70
N LYS A 203 9.45 4.89 -9.48
CA LYS A 203 9.69 3.72 -10.36
C LYS A 203 9.91 4.08 -11.83
N GLY A 204 9.76 5.34 -12.19
CA GLY A 204 9.77 5.80 -13.58
C GLY A 204 8.51 6.56 -13.92
N ASP A 205 8.37 6.93 -15.19
CA ASP A 205 7.15 7.53 -15.68
C ASP A 205 6.12 6.45 -16.01
N ALA A 206 4.88 6.66 -15.57
CA ALA A 206 3.79 5.77 -15.90
C ALA A 206 3.56 5.76 -17.42
N GLN A 207 3.40 4.56 -17.99
CA GLN A 207 2.84 4.41 -19.32
C GLN A 207 1.35 4.71 -19.21
N ILE A 208 0.94 5.88 -19.71
CA ILE A 208 -0.47 6.24 -19.78
C ILE A 208 -1.07 5.26 -20.79
N PRO A 209 -2.12 4.49 -20.45
CA PRO A 209 -2.83 3.71 -21.45
C PRO A 209 -3.35 4.70 -22.48
N SER A 210 -2.76 4.68 -23.68
CA SER A 210 -3.31 5.39 -24.81
C SER A 210 -4.74 4.92 -24.95
N LEU A 211 -5.69 5.86 -24.98
CA LEU A 211 -7.03 5.58 -25.47
C LEU A 211 -6.85 5.13 -26.92
N GLU A 212 -6.65 3.83 -27.15
CA GLU A 212 -6.92 3.24 -28.45
C GLU A 212 -8.38 3.57 -28.71
N LYS A 213 -8.58 4.54 -29.60
CA LYS A 213 -9.88 4.85 -30.17
C LYS A 213 -10.38 3.53 -30.70
N SER A 214 -11.41 2.96 -30.07
CA SER A 214 -12.24 1.98 -30.74
C SER A 214 -12.78 2.68 -31.97
N GLU A 215 -12.14 2.46 -33.13
CA GLU A 215 -12.71 2.87 -34.40
C GLU A 215 -14.12 2.30 -34.42
N PRO A 216 -15.17 3.12 -34.61
CA PRO A 216 -16.48 2.58 -34.84
C PRO A 216 -16.36 1.75 -36.11
N SER A 217 -16.48 0.43 -35.98
CA SER A 217 -16.64 -0.46 -37.11
C SER A 217 -17.80 0.10 -37.93
N LEU A 218 -17.48 0.71 -39.07
CA LEU A 218 -18.42 1.14 -40.07
C LEU A 218 -19.29 -0.08 -40.42
N GLY A 219 -20.49 -0.09 -39.86
CA GLY A 219 -21.51 -1.07 -40.21
C GLY A 219 -21.87 -0.89 -41.68
N PHE A 220 -21.64 -1.96 -42.43
CA PHE A 220 -22.40 -2.44 -43.58
C PHE A 220 -23.45 -1.46 -44.17
N LEU A 221 -23.21 -1.04 -45.41
CA LEU A 221 -24.27 -0.89 -46.42
C LEU A 221 -24.38 -2.19 -47.21
#